data_AF-A0A954L8N0-F1
#
_entry.id   AF-A0A954L8N0-F1
#
_cell.length_a   1.000
_cell.length_b   1.000
_cell.length_c   1.000
_cell.angle_alpha   90.00
_cell.angle_beta   90.00
_cell.angle_gamma   90.00
#
_symmetry.space_group_name_H-M   'P 1'
#
loop_
_entity.id
_entity.type
_entity.pdbx_description
1 polymer ?
#
loop_
_entity_poly.entity_id
_entity_poly.type
_entity_poly.pdbx_seq_one_letter_code
_entity_poly.pdbx_strand_id
1 'polypeptide(L)' 'MDASLNVELTSHERDVLLRGLRYVRSAIMLEMRDPTADSQRTRSCQLDEIQILCQRLEATDPVPSRI' A
#
# COMPACT_ATOMS: atom_id res chain seq x y z
N MET A 1 23.75 1.52 1.90
CA MET A 1 23.62 1.55 0.43
C MET A 1 22.19 1.18 0.13
N ASP A 2 21.34 2.16 -0.17
CA ASP A 2 19.95 1.88 -0.56
C ASP A 2 19.94 1.47 -2.03
N ALA A 3 19.93 0.15 -2.25
CA ALA A 3 19.73 -0.40 -3.57
C ALA A 3 18.28 -0.08 -3.99
N SER A 4 18.13 0.93 -4.85
CA SER A 4 16.83 1.35 -5.37
C SER A 4 16.43 0.40 -6.50
N LEU A 5 15.37 -0.38 -6.31
CA LEU A 5 14.79 -1.24 -7.35
C LEU A 5 13.67 -0.47 -8.06
N ASN A 6 13.90 -0.09 -9.31
CA ASN A 6 12.84 0.42 -10.18
C ASN A 6 12.17 -0.76 -10.88
N VAL A 7 10.87 -0.95 -10.62
CA VAL A 7 10.05 -2.00 -11.23
C VAL A 7 9.06 -1.34 -12.18
N GLU A 8 9.07 -1.74 -13.44
CA GLU A 8 7.99 -1.42 -14.37
C GLU A 8 6.83 -2.38 -14.13
N LEU A 9 5.62 -1.84 -13.95
CA LEU A 9 4.43 -2.63 -13.67
C LEU A 9 3.50 -2.60 -14.87
N THR A 10 3.01 -3.77 -15.27
CA THR A 10 1.84 -3.86 -16.13
C THR A 10 0.58 -3.38 -15.39
N SER A 11 -0.48 -3.08 -16.13
CA SER A 11 -1.77 -2.70 -15.52
C SER A 11 -2.29 -3.77 -14.56
N HIS A 12 -2.09 -5.04 -14.90
CA HIS A 12 -2.51 -6.17 -14.06
C HIS A 12 -1.73 -6.22 -12.75
N GLU A 13 -0.40 -6.13 -12.79
CA GLU A 13 0.43 -6.16 -11.58
C GLU A 13 0.13 -4.97 -10.66
N ARG A 14 -0.04 -3.77 -11.24
CA ARG A 14 -0.46 -2.58 -10.48
C ARG A 14 -1.79 -2.81 -9.77
N ASP A 15 -2.78 -3.38 -10.47
CA ASP A 15 -4.09 -3.69 -9.89
C ASP A 15 -4.00 -4.73 -8.77
N VAL A 16 -3.17 -5.77 -8.93
CA VAL A 16 -2.94 -6.77 -7.89
C VAL A 16 -2.31 -6.13 -6.65
N LEU A 17 -1.30 -5.27 -6.82
CA LEU A 17 -0.66 -4.56 -5.71
C LEU A 17 -1.63 -3.63 -5.00
N LEU A 18 -2.46 -2.87 -5.74
CA LEU A 18 -3.49 -2.02 -5.14
C LEU A 18 -4.52 -2.81 -4.34
N ARG A 19 -4.95 -3.98 -4.83
CA ARG A 19 -5.83 -4.88 -4.08
C ARG A 19 -5.14 -5.39 -2.81
N GLY A 20 -3.86 -5.77 -2.89
CA GLY A 20 -3.05 -6.18 -1.74
C GLY A 20 -2.96 -5.08 -0.67
N LEU A 21 -2.64 -3.85 -1.06
CA LEU A 21 -2.58 -2.72 -0.12
C LEU A 21 -3.93 -2.42 0.52
N ARG A 22 -5.03 -2.50 -0.23
CA ARG A 22 -6.38 -2.34 0.31
C ARG A 22 -6.72 -3.46 1.31
N TYR A 23 -6.31 -4.69 1.04
CA TYR A 23 -6.45 -5.79 1.99
C TYR A 23 -5.68 -5.54 3.29
N VAL A 24 -4.41 -5.14 3.20
CA VAL A 24 -3.59 -4.82 4.39
C VAL A 24 -4.19 -3.68 5.20
N ARG A 25 -4.69 -2.63 4.53
CA ARG A 25 -5.42 -1.53 5.20
C ARG A 25 -6.61 -2.05 6.01
N SER A 26 -7.42 -2.93 5.41
CA SER A 26 -8.56 -3.56 6.09
C SER A 26 -8.11 -4.42 7.27
N ALA A 27 -7.03 -5.18 7.13
CA ALA A 27 -6.49 -6.01 8.21
C ALA A 27 -6.07 -5.15 9.42
N ILE A 28 -5.38 -4.04 9.20
CA ILE A 28 -4.98 -3.09 10.27
C ILE A 28 -6.19 -2.45 10.93
N MET A 29 -7.22 -2.11 10.16
CA MET A 29 -8.46 -1.56 10.68
C MET A 29 -9.22 -2.55 11.59
N LEU A 30 -9.17 -3.83 11.25
CA LEU A 30 -9.87 -4.90 11.97
C LEU A 30 -9.05 -5.49 13.14
N GLU A 31 -7.79 -5.10 13.27
CA GLU A 31 -6.92 -5.61 14.32
C GLU A 31 -7.40 -5.16 15.70
N MET A 32 -7.72 -6.14 16.54
CA MET A 32 -8.04 -5.90 17.95
C MET A 32 -6.77 -5.50 18.69
N ARG A 33 -6.77 -4.26 19.19
CA ARG A 33 -5.68 -3.66 19.96
C ARG A 33 -6.26 -2.87 21.12
N ASP A 34 -5.53 -2.77 22.22
CA ASP A 34 -5.91 -1.87 23.31
C ASP A 34 -5.95 -0.42 22.80
N PRO A 35 -6.99 0.37 23.16
CA PRO A 35 -7.22 1.71 22.62
C PRO A 35 -6.35 2.77 23.30
N THR A 36 -5.06 2.49 23.51
CA THR A 36 -4.11 3.45 24.05
C THR A 36 -3.78 4.53 23.03
N ALA A 37 -3.34 5.71 23.49
CA ALA A 37 -2.94 6.79 22.59
C ALA A 37 -1.80 6.38 21.64
N ASP A 38 -0.86 5.56 22.13
CA ASP A 38 0.26 5.05 21.33
C ASP A 38 -0.20 4.05 20.26
N SER A 39 -1.13 3.16 20.62
CA SER A 39 -1.77 2.21 19.68
C SER A 39 -2.53 2.93 18.57
N GLN A 40 -3.28 3.99 18.92
CA GLN A 40 -3.98 4.84 17.95
C GLN A 40 -3.02 5.57 17.02
N ARG A 41 -1.93 6.14 17.58
CA ARG A 41 -0.90 6.82 16.80
C ARG A 41 -0.22 5.86 15.81
N THR A 42 0.20 4.71 16.30
CA THR A 42 0.82 3.66 15.45
C THR A 42 -0.13 3.24 14.33
N ARG A 43 -1.42 3.00 14.65
CA ARG A 43 -2.43 2.68 13.63
C ARG A 43 -2.55 3.79 12.59
N SER A 44 -2.62 5.05 13.00
CA SER A 44 -2.70 6.19 12.07
C SER A 44 -1.49 6.21 11.13
N CYS A 45 -0.27 6.10 11.66
CA CYS A 45 0.94 6.12 10.85
C CYS A 45 0.96 4.99 9.81
N GLN A 46 0.55 3.77 10.20
CA GLN A 46 0.46 2.63 9.28
C GLN A 46 -0.55 2.87 8.15
N LEU A 47 -1.72 3.44 8.48
CA LEU A 47 -2.75 3.73 7.49
C LEU A 47 -2.32 4.84 6.53
N ASP A 48 -1.64 5.87 7.03
CA ASP A 48 -1.10 6.97 6.22
C ASP A 48 -0.04 6.46 5.24
N GLU A 49 0.86 5.58 5.69
CA GLU A 49 1.87 4.97 4.82
C GLU A 49 1.23 4.16 3.68
N ILE A 50 0.23 3.33 3.98
CA ILE A 50 -0.51 2.57 2.97
C ILE A 50 -1.22 3.50 1.99
N GLN A 51 -1.80 4.59 2.48
CA GLN A 51 -2.48 5.57 1.63
C GLN A 51 -1.50 6.23 0.66
N ILE A 52 -0.31 6.59 1.12
CA ILE A 52 0.76 7.15 0.28
C ILE A 52 1.20 6.13 -0.77
N LEU A 53 1.38 4.86 -0.40
CA LEU A 53 1.75 3.80 -1.35
C LEU A 53 0.68 3.59 -2.44
N CYS A 54 -0.59 3.59 -2.06
CA CYS A 54 -1.70 3.52 -3.02
C CYS A 54 -1.65 4.69 -4.01
N GLN A 55 -1.50 5.92 -3.51
CA GLN A 55 -1.43 7.11 -4.36
C GLN A 55 -0.24 7.08 -5.33
N ARG A 56 0.93 6.62 -4.86
CA ARG A 56 2.13 6.47 -5.72
C ARG A 56 1.89 5.45 -6.84
N LEU A 57 1.28 4.31 -6.53
CA LEU A 57 0.94 3.30 -7.53
C LEU A 57 -0.12 3.81 -8.51
N GLU A 58 -1.16 4.49 -8.04
CA GLU A 58 -2.23 5.06 -8.87
C GLU A 58 -1.71 6.16 -9.82
N ALA A 59 -0.73 6.95 -9.37
CA ALA A 59 -0.06 7.97 -10.18
C ALA A 59 0.96 7.41 -11.18
N THR A 60 1.27 6.11 -11.12
CA THR A 60 2.20 5.47 -12.05
C THR A 60 1.44 5.00 -13.30
N ASP A 61 1.88 5.46 -14.47
CA ASP A 61 1.40 4.96 -15.75
C ASP A 61 1.89 3.53 -15.96
N PRO A 62 0.97 2.54 -16.08
CA PRO A 62 1.35 1.15 -16.21
C PRO A 62 1.75 0.85 -17.66
N VAL A 63 2.66 -0.11 -17.82
CA VAL A 63 3.03 -0.59 -19.14
C VAL A 63 1.89 -1.43 -19.71
N PRO A 64 1.51 -1.27 -20.99
CA PRO A 64 0.52 -2.13 -21.63
C PRO A 64 0.94 -3.60 -21.53
N SER A 65 0.06 -4.47 -21.05
CA SER A 65 0.32 -5.91 -21.06
C SER A 65 0.45 -6.38 -22.50
N ARG A 66 1.63 -6.84 -22.91
CA ARG A 66 1.82 -7.50 -24.20
C ARG A 66 1.17 -8.88 -24.11
N ILE A 67 0.01 -9.03 -24.76
CA ILE A 67 -0.63 -10.33 -25.05
C ILE A 67 0.02 -10.88 -26.31
#